data_AF-A0A099NU72-F1
#
_entry.id   AF-A0A099NU72-F1
#
_cell.length_a   1.000
_cell.length_b   1.000
_cell.length_c   1.000
_cell.angle_alpha   90.00
_cell.angle_beta   90.00
_cell.angle_gamma   90.00
#
_symmetry.space_group_name_H-M   'P 1'
#
loop_
_entity.id
_entity.type
_entity.pdbx_description
1 polymer ?
#
loop_
_entity_poly.entity_id
_entity_poly.type
_entity_poly.pdbx_seq_one_letter_code
_entity_poly.pdbx_strand_id
1 'polypeptide(L)'
;MFIADFIYTKLNDKEMFNIPDYSKRKALFMSPLMELQKEFADVEFKSIDDVVCTIRSYRSITLVQSEETQLVDEKPLMVDISCDSDASDSDLDDPSVERKVHVTKPVFLKDLLHYLLSDPQKDKTAFEKRGIAFSIGIEMVRIKKGMPELTFYITRLIDAALDMDSTGFPLRSNNTLTDNEVDSAFNSWKLSFMIALCTSDFENAIDYLLKMFLKQDWSISTRIKVLTCIGLSCRELSGKHDDFIWGKGDLQKVKPKNLRGPGHEAFLRLDSKELNGRGIVDVALEEREKKMIDALEAVGIGEGKVVRRSRKLELDKQDNTKNNTVHTTFINKKLSKLYFSMVALWEDVNILTHGTGFNVGSMSEHLNSHYVNMLSMIYSCAVPSCTVLVDMSIEQIKILIGVS
;
A
#
# COMPACT_ATOMS: atom_id res chain seq x y z
N MET A 1 -17.11 19.45 2.44
CA MET A 1 -17.39 20.86 2.82
C MET A 1 -18.89 21.12 3.00
N PHE A 2 -19.73 20.90 1.98
CA PHE A 2 -21.19 21.09 2.09
C PHE A 2 -21.89 20.26 3.18
N ILE A 3 -21.48 18.99 3.34
CA ILE A 3 -22.03 18.09 4.37
C ILE A 3 -21.65 18.56 5.79
N ALA A 4 -20.39 18.94 5.99
CA ALA A 4 -19.91 19.46 7.28
C ALA A 4 -20.65 20.75 7.68
N ASP A 5 -20.84 21.67 6.73
CA ASP A 5 -21.60 22.90 6.96
C ASP A 5 -23.08 22.62 7.24
N PHE A 6 -23.69 21.63 6.59
CA PHE A 6 -25.07 21.21 6.89
C PHE A 6 -25.21 20.62 8.29
N ILE A 7 -24.29 19.75 8.71
CA ILE A 7 -24.26 19.20 10.07
C ILE A 7 -24.09 20.32 11.09
N TYR A 8 -23.18 21.26 10.84
CA TYR A 8 -22.98 22.44 11.68
C TYR A 8 -24.25 23.31 11.75
N THR A 9 -24.92 23.54 10.61
CA THR A 9 -26.16 24.32 10.53
C THR A 9 -27.29 23.64 11.33
N LYS A 10 -27.36 22.30 11.31
CA LYS A 10 -28.35 21.53 12.08
C LYS A 10 -28.11 21.53 13.59
N LEU A 11 -26.86 21.63 14.02
CA LEU A 11 -26.49 21.63 15.43
C LEU A 11 -26.57 23.03 16.06
N ASN A 12 -26.30 24.09 15.29
CA ASN A 12 -26.10 25.44 15.81
C ASN A 12 -27.08 26.50 15.25
N ASP A 13 -28.04 26.11 14.41
CA ASP A 13 -28.99 26.98 13.69
C ASP A 13 -28.34 28.14 12.91
N LYS A 14 -27.05 28.00 12.57
CA LYS A 14 -26.24 29.00 11.86
C LYS A 14 -25.35 28.34 10.84
N GLU A 15 -25.23 28.95 9.66
CA GLU A 15 -24.32 28.45 8.62
C GLU A 15 -22.86 28.69 9.02
N MET A 16 -22.02 27.68 8.81
CA MET A 16 -20.57 27.72 9.06
C MET A 16 -19.87 28.63 8.04
N PHE A 17 -20.36 28.66 6.81
CA PHE A 17 -19.82 29.48 5.72
C PHE A 17 -20.91 30.36 5.12
N ASN A 18 -20.80 31.68 5.30
CA ASN A 18 -21.73 32.65 4.73
C ASN A 18 -21.09 33.34 3.51
N ILE A 19 -20.86 32.57 2.45
CA ILE A 19 -20.29 33.04 1.18
C ILE A 19 -21.35 32.84 0.09
N PRO A 20 -21.80 33.88 -0.64
CA PRO A 20 -22.95 33.79 -1.54
C PRO A 20 -22.87 32.69 -2.60
N ASP A 21 -21.69 32.51 -3.21
CA ASP A 21 -21.47 31.48 -4.23
C ASP A 21 -21.39 30.07 -3.64
N TYR A 22 -20.93 29.94 -2.40
CA TYR A 22 -20.91 28.69 -1.68
C TYR A 22 -22.33 28.26 -1.27
N SER A 23 -23.15 29.19 -0.77
CA SER A 23 -24.54 28.91 -0.40
C SER A 23 -25.39 28.48 -1.60
N LYS A 24 -25.15 29.05 -2.79
CA LYS A 24 -25.78 28.59 -4.05
C LYS A 24 -25.37 27.17 -4.42
N ARG A 25 -24.08 26.84 -4.37
CA ARG A 25 -23.57 25.48 -4.66
C ARG A 25 -24.03 24.45 -3.62
N LYS A 26 -24.08 24.85 -2.35
CA LYS A 26 -24.64 24.05 -1.24
C LYS A 26 -26.12 23.74 -1.48
N ALA A 27 -26.92 24.74 -1.86
CA ALA A 27 -28.34 24.55 -2.16
C ALA A 27 -28.55 23.59 -3.34
N LEU A 28 -27.77 23.75 -4.42
CA LEU A 28 -27.80 22.82 -5.56
C LEU A 28 -27.40 21.40 -5.17
N PHE A 29 -26.36 21.23 -4.35
CA PHE A 29 -25.90 19.93 -3.86
C PHE A 29 -26.90 19.28 -2.88
N MET A 30 -27.55 20.07 -2.01
CA MET A 30 -28.44 19.57 -0.97
C MET A 30 -29.87 19.37 -1.43
N SER A 31 -30.32 20.06 -2.49
CA SER A 31 -31.69 19.91 -3.01
C SER A 31 -32.10 18.46 -3.32
N PRO A 32 -31.27 17.62 -3.97
CA PRO A 32 -31.65 16.24 -4.27
C PRO A 32 -31.65 15.37 -3.01
N LEU A 33 -30.75 15.64 -2.07
CA LEU A 33 -30.66 14.92 -0.79
C LEU A 33 -31.86 15.23 0.13
N MET A 34 -32.34 16.48 0.15
CA MET A 34 -33.51 16.87 0.93
C MET A 34 -34.82 16.39 0.29
N GLU A 35 -34.89 16.29 -1.04
CA GLU A 35 -36.01 15.65 -1.74
C GLU A 35 -36.05 14.15 -1.44
N LEU A 36 -34.90 13.46 -1.50
CA LEU A 36 -34.79 12.06 -1.04
C LEU A 36 -35.20 11.92 0.43
N GLN A 37 -34.76 12.79 1.32
CA GLN A 37 -35.11 12.69 2.74
C GLN A 37 -36.63 12.81 2.98
N LYS A 38 -37.33 13.66 2.22
CA LYS A 38 -38.79 13.81 2.33
C LYS A 38 -39.54 12.61 1.73
N GLU A 39 -39.08 12.05 0.63
CA GLU A 39 -39.73 10.90 0.00
C GLU A 39 -39.47 9.59 0.76
N PHE A 40 -38.36 9.47 1.49
CA PHE A 40 -38.03 8.29 2.29
C PHE A 40 -38.55 8.37 3.73
N ALA A 41 -39.09 9.52 4.18
CA ALA A 41 -39.62 9.69 5.54
C ALA A 41 -40.88 8.85 5.80
N ASP A 42 -41.66 8.55 4.76
CA ASP A 42 -42.98 7.89 4.86
C ASP A 42 -43.03 6.49 4.22
N VAL A 43 -41.89 5.93 3.78
CA VAL A 43 -41.85 4.65 3.05
C VAL A 43 -41.32 3.52 3.92
N GLU A 44 -42.21 2.61 4.33
CA GLU A 44 -41.83 1.31 4.89
C GLU A 44 -41.38 0.37 3.77
N PHE A 45 -40.07 0.16 3.64
CA PHE A 45 -39.50 -0.77 2.67
C PHE A 45 -39.71 -2.22 3.11
N LYS A 46 -40.48 -3.00 2.34
CA LYS A 46 -40.81 -4.40 2.66
C LYS A 46 -39.86 -5.42 2.01
N SER A 47 -39.07 -5.03 1.01
CA SER A 47 -38.11 -5.89 0.31
C SER A 47 -36.92 -5.12 -0.29
N ILE A 48 -35.79 -5.81 -0.44
CA ILE A 48 -34.54 -5.31 -1.05
C ILE A 48 -34.74 -4.94 -2.52
N ASP A 49 -35.57 -5.69 -3.24
CA ASP A 49 -35.86 -5.41 -4.64
C ASP A 49 -36.59 -4.07 -4.83
N ASP A 50 -37.43 -3.66 -3.87
CA ASP A 50 -38.13 -2.37 -3.91
C ASP A 50 -37.15 -1.20 -3.71
N VAL A 51 -36.19 -1.36 -2.79
CA VAL A 51 -35.14 -0.36 -2.53
C VAL A 51 -34.23 -0.22 -3.76
N VAL A 52 -33.80 -1.33 -4.35
CA VAL A 52 -32.90 -1.33 -5.52
C VAL A 52 -33.60 -0.79 -6.77
N CYS A 53 -34.88 -1.11 -6.97
CA CYS A 53 -35.67 -0.55 -8.08
C CYS A 53 -35.85 0.97 -7.93
N THR A 54 -36.14 1.43 -6.72
CA THR A 54 -36.31 2.86 -6.42
C THR A 54 -35.00 3.63 -6.63
N ILE A 55 -33.87 3.14 -6.11
CA ILE A 55 -32.56 3.79 -6.30
C ILE A 55 -32.15 3.83 -7.79
N ARG A 56 -32.46 2.76 -8.55
CA ARG A 56 -32.15 2.70 -9.99
C ARG A 56 -32.97 3.67 -10.83
N SER A 57 -34.23 3.95 -10.47
CA SER A 57 -35.01 4.96 -11.20
C SER A 57 -34.44 6.37 -11.04
N TYR A 58 -33.90 6.73 -9.86
CA TYR A 58 -33.34 8.07 -9.61
C TYR A 58 -31.92 8.28 -10.17
N ARG A 59 -31.13 7.21 -10.35
CA ARG A 59 -29.77 7.31 -10.91
C ARG A 59 -29.73 7.83 -12.35
N SER A 60 -30.87 7.88 -13.04
CA SER A 60 -31.02 8.41 -14.40
C SER A 60 -30.99 9.93 -14.49
N ILE A 61 -31.08 10.66 -13.37
CA ILE A 61 -31.31 12.12 -13.35
C ILE A 61 -30.05 12.94 -13.00
N THR A 62 -28.99 12.34 -12.45
CA THR A 62 -27.84 13.12 -11.95
C THR A 62 -26.49 12.56 -12.40
N LEU A 63 -26.18 12.73 -13.68
CA LEU A 63 -24.80 12.74 -14.17
C LEU A 63 -24.28 14.19 -14.13
N VAL A 64 -23.90 14.66 -12.94
CA VAL A 64 -22.98 15.79 -12.85
C VAL A 64 -21.59 15.20 -12.96
N GLN A 65 -20.90 15.57 -14.04
CA GLN A 65 -19.49 15.27 -14.26
C GLN A 65 -18.68 15.84 -13.08
N SER A 66 -18.29 14.98 -12.16
CA SER A 66 -17.21 15.29 -11.22
C SER A 66 -15.91 15.32 -12.01
N GLU A 67 -15.36 16.52 -12.20
CA GLU A 67 -13.99 16.72 -12.66
C GLU A 67 -13.05 15.99 -11.70
N GLU A 68 -12.24 15.09 -12.27
CA GLU A 68 -11.19 14.39 -11.57
C GLU A 68 -10.20 15.42 -11.01
N THR A 69 -10.20 15.59 -9.69
CA THR A 69 -9.13 16.30 -9.00
C THR A 69 -7.83 15.54 -9.28
N GLN A 70 -7.01 16.08 -10.18
CA GLN A 70 -5.69 15.55 -10.48
C GLN A 70 -4.87 15.54 -9.18
N LEU A 71 -4.67 14.35 -8.64
CA LEU A 71 -3.67 14.11 -7.62
C LEU A 71 -2.31 14.32 -8.29
N VAL A 72 -1.55 15.29 -7.78
CA VAL A 72 -0.19 15.55 -8.23
C VAL A 72 0.62 14.27 -8.03
N ASP A 73 1.18 13.78 -9.13
CA ASP A 73 1.91 12.52 -9.24
C ASP A 73 3.31 12.72 -8.62
N GLU A 74 3.37 12.80 -7.29
CA GLU A 74 4.63 12.90 -6.53
C GLU A 74 5.31 11.53 -6.52
N LYS A 75 6.07 11.25 -7.59
CA LYS A 75 7.04 10.16 -7.58
C LYS A 75 8.03 10.38 -6.43
N PRO A 76 8.22 9.40 -5.55
CA PRO A 76 9.03 9.63 -4.38
C PRO A 76 10.51 9.81 -4.69
N LEU A 77 11.04 10.94 -4.21
CA LEU A 77 12.47 11.26 -4.25
C LEU A 77 13.23 10.37 -3.27
N MET A 78 13.69 9.20 -3.72
CA MET A 78 14.85 8.55 -3.13
C MET A 78 16.03 8.53 -4.10
N VAL A 79 17.22 8.58 -3.53
CA VAL A 79 18.46 8.16 -4.18
C VAL A 79 18.52 6.65 -4.05
N ASP A 80 18.64 5.95 -5.17
CA ASP A 80 19.19 4.60 -5.15
C ASP A 80 20.63 4.73 -4.68
N ILE A 81 20.88 4.50 -3.39
CA ILE A 81 22.25 4.32 -2.93
C ILE A 81 22.67 2.99 -3.55
N SER A 82 23.46 3.05 -4.62
CA SER A 82 24.13 1.89 -5.19
C SER A 82 25.13 1.37 -4.15
N CYS A 83 24.62 0.62 -3.17
CA CYS A 83 25.42 -0.10 -2.18
C CYS A 83 26.01 -1.34 -2.86
N ASP A 84 26.91 -1.13 -3.82
CA ASP A 84 27.85 -2.15 -4.24
C ASP A 84 28.92 -2.28 -3.15
N SER A 85 28.55 -3.00 -2.09
CA SER A 85 29.41 -3.33 -0.94
C SER A 85 30.54 -4.31 -1.27
N ASP A 86 31.08 -4.28 -2.49
CA ASP A 86 32.16 -5.18 -2.92
C ASP A 86 33.14 -4.54 -3.92
N ALA A 87 33.17 -3.21 -4.03
CA ALA A 87 34.30 -2.53 -4.63
C ALA A 87 35.44 -2.50 -3.59
N SER A 88 36.32 -3.49 -3.67
CA SER A 88 37.59 -3.50 -2.96
C SER A 88 38.38 -2.29 -3.47
N ASP A 89 38.35 -1.19 -2.73
CA ASP A 89 39.13 0.00 -3.02
C ASP A 89 40.59 -0.29 -2.61
N SER A 90 41.36 -0.85 -3.54
CA SER A 90 42.74 -1.28 -3.32
C SER A 90 43.78 -0.17 -3.52
N ASP A 91 43.39 1.06 -3.87
CA ASP A 91 44.33 2.00 -4.51
C ASP A 91 44.41 3.40 -3.84
N LEU A 92 44.02 3.57 -2.57
CA LEU A 92 44.13 4.87 -1.87
C LEU A 92 44.91 4.78 -0.54
N ASP A 93 46.21 4.57 -0.64
CA ASP A 93 47.19 4.81 0.45
C ASP A 93 47.59 6.31 0.52
N ASP A 94 46.62 7.19 0.78
CA ASP A 94 46.91 8.56 1.22
C ASP A 94 46.73 8.65 2.76
N PRO A 95 47.82 8.75 3.55
CA PRO A 95 47.75 8.82 5.00
C PRO A 95 47.21 10.16 5.55
N SER A 96 46.89 11.13 4.67
CA SER A 96 46.34 12.44 5.03
C SER A 96 44.81 12.51 5.01
N VAL A 97 44.12 11.48 4.47
CA VAL A 97 42.66 11.38 4.46
C VAL A 97 42.22 10.37 5.52
N GLU A 98 41.47 10.83 6.53
CA GLU A 98 40.83 9.91 7.49
C GLU A 98 39.94 8.92 6.72
N ARG A 99 40.24 7.62 6.84
CA ARG A 99 39.45 6.55 6.21
C ARG A 99 37.99 6.69 6.65
N LYS A 100 37.08 6.93 5.70
CA LYS A 100 35.63 6.89 5.99
C LYS A 100 35.31 5.52 6.59
N VAL A 101 34.65 5.53 7.75
CA VAL A 101 34.30 4.29 8.46
C VAL A 101 33.28 3.53 7.62
N HIS A 102 33.69 2.42 7.02
CA HIS A 102 32.79 1.64 6.18
C HIS A 102 31.72 0.94 7.03
N VAL A 103 30.47 1.38 6.90
CA VAL A 103 29.31 0.74 7.55
C VAL A 103 28.75 -0.35 6.64
N THR A 104 28.62 -1.57 7.16
CA THR A 104 28.12 -2.73 6.41
C THR A 104 26.60 -2.71 6.23
N LYS A 105 26.11 -3.31 5.14
CA LYS A 105 24.66 -3.44 4.89
C LYS A 105 24.03 -4.43 5.88
N PRO A 106 22.96 -4.07 6.63
CA PRO A 106 22.36 -4.99 7.57
C PRO A 106 21.61 -6.12 6.86
N VAL A 107 21.77 -7.35 7.37
CA VAL A 107 21.15 -8.59 6.85
C VAL A 107 20.07 -9.12 7.81
N PHE A 108 20.18 -8.81 9.10
CA PHE A 108 19.20 -9.16 10.12
C PHE A 108 18.36 -7.95 10.53
N LEU A 109 17.09 -8.19 10.89
CA LEU A 109 16.18 -7.15 11.38
C LEU A 109 16.65 -6.58 12.72
N LYS A 110 17.41 -7.36 13.50
CA LYS A 110 18.11 -6.86 14.70
C LYS A 110 19.07 -5.72 14.35
N ASP A 111 19.85 -5.89 13.27
CA ASP A 111 20.83 -4.90 12.83
C ASP A 111 20.13 -3.68 12.22
N LEU A 112 19.06 -3.92 11.44
CA LEU A 112 18.20 -2.84 10.94
C LEU A 112 17.66 -2.00 12.10
N LEU A 113 17.11 -2.63 13.14
CA LEU A 113 16.60 -1.94 14.32
C LEU A 113 17.72 -1.15 15.03
N HIS A 114 18.92 -1.74 15.17
CA HIS A 114 20.06 -1.04 15.74
C HIS A 114 20.47 0.19 14.91
N TYR A 115 20.37 0.11 13.58
CA TYR A 115 20.72 1.21 12.69
C TYR A 115 19.69 2.32 12.73
N LEU A 116 18.39 1.99 12.80
CA LEU A 116 17.31 2.97 12.95
C LEU A 116 17.39 3.70 14.31
N LEU A 117 17.77 2.99 15.37
CA LEU A 117 17.88 3.53 16.73
C LEU A 117 19.25 4.13 17.07
N SER A 118 20.20 4.19 16.13
CA SER A 118 21.54 4.71 16.43
C SER A 118 21.48 6.19 16.80
N ASP A 119 22.07 6.57 17.92
CA ASP A 119 22.05 7.92 18.47
C ASP A 119 23.23 8.75 17.91
N PRO A 120 22.98 9.86 17.19
CA PRO A 120 24.02 10.74 16.65
C PRO A 120 24.95 11.33 17.71
N GLN A 121 24.51 11.44 18.97
CA GLN A 121 25.33 11.97 20.04
C GLN A 121 26.35 10.95 20.57
N LYS A 122 26.08 9.65 20.38
CA LYS A 122 26.91 8.55 20.92
C LYS A 122 27.73 7.86 19.85
N ASP A 123 27.23 7.80 18.62
CA ASP A 123 27.85 7.08 17.53
C ASP A 123 28.15 8.01 16.35
N LYS A 124 29.44 8.19 16.04
CA LYS A 124 29.92 9.00 14.92
C LYS A 124 29.42 8.47 13.56
N THR A 125 29.08 7.19 13.48
CA THR A 125 28.58 6.53 12.26
C THR A 125 27.04 6.48 12.19
N ALA A 126 26.33 7.11 13.13
CA ALA A 126 24.87 7.06 13.20
C ALA A 126 24.19 7.58 11.92
N PHE A 127 24.71 8.66 11.33
CA PHE A 127 24.16 9.23 10.09
C PHE A 127 24.21 8.23 8.93
N GLU A 128 25.35 7.57 8.74
CA GLU A 128 25.54 6.58 7.68
C GLU A 128 24.70 5.33 7.91
N LYS A 129 24.64 4.84 9.16
CA LYS A 129 23.79 3.71 9.56
C LYS A 129 22.31 3.97 9.27
N ARG A 130 21.80 5.13 9.67
CA ARG A 130 20.42 5.53 9.40
C ARG A 130 20.16 5.69 7.90
N GLY A 131 21.07 6.33 7.16
CA GLY A 131 20.97 6.46 5.70
C GLY A 131 20.84 5.11 5.00
N ILE A 132 21.68 4.14 5.38
CA ILE A 132 21.57 2.76 4.87
C ILE A 132 20.22 2.14 5.25
N ALA A 133 19.80 2.27 6.51
CA ALA A 133 18.54 1.72 6.99
C ALA A 133 17.32 2.31 6.26
N PHE A 134 17.33 3.61 5.93
CA PHE A 134 16.28 4.24 5.13
C PHE A 134 16.25 3.69 3.70
N SER A 135 17.41 3.51 3.07
CA SER A 135 17.46 3.01 1.69
C SER A 135 16.95 1.58 1.55
N ILE A 136 17.25 0.67 2.49
CA ILE A 136 16.96 -0.76 2.35
C ILE A 136 15.81 -1.26 3.22
N GLY A 137 15.39 -0.49 4.25
CA GLY A 137 14.53 -0.99 5.32
C GLY A 137 13.19 -1.53 4.83
N ILE A 138 12.55 -0.81 3.90
CA ILE A 138 11.26 -1.20 3.32
C ILE A 138 11.40 -2.51 2.53
N GLU A 139 12.41 -2.60 1.67
CA GLU A 139 12.69 -3.80 0.86
C GLU A 139 13.00 -5.01 1.76
N MET A 140 13.83 -4.81 2.77
CA MET A 140 14.25 -5.86 3.71
C MET A 140 13.07 -6.45 4.49
N VAL A 141 12.15 -5.61 4.97
CA VAL A 141 10.93 -6.05 5.65
C VAL A 141 10.06 -6.90 4.72
N ARG A 142 9.89 -6.45 3.47
CA ARG A 142 9.08 -7.16 2.46
C ARG A 142 9.68 -8.50 2.06
N ILE A 143 11.01 -8.57 1.93
CA ILE A 143 11.72 -9.83 1.64
C ILE A 143 11.57 -10.82 2.79
N LYS A 144 11.62 -10.35 4.04
CA LYS A 144 11.49 -11.20 5.24
C LYS A 144 10.03 -11.47 5.66
N LYS A 145 9.06 -11.22 4.77
CA LYS A 145 7.65 -11.52 5.01
C LYS A 145 7.44 -13.00 5.35
N GLY A 146 6.74 -13.28 6.45
CA GLY A 146 6.46 -14.63 6.92
C GLY A 146 7.60 -15.32 7.69
N MET A 147 8.72 -14.62 7.94
CA MET A 147 9.84 -15.16 8.74
C MET A 147 9.59 -14.96 10.25
N PRO A 148 9.95 -15.92 11.12
CA PRO A 148 9.81 -15.78 12.58
C PRO A 148 10.55 -14.57 13.16
N GLU A 149 11.69 -14.21 12.54
CA GLU A 149 12.46 -13.02 12.92
C GLU A 149 11.62 -11.75 12.84
N LEU A 150 10.80 -11.60 11.79
CA LEU A 150 9.94 -10.43 11.61
C LEU A 150 8.90 -10.37 12.71
N THR A 151 8.21 -11.48 13.00
CA THR A 151 7.22 -11.54 14.09
C THR A 151 7.81 -11.19 15.45
N PHE A 152 9.07 -11.55 15.72
CA PHE A 152 9.74 -11.18 16.97
C PHE A 152 10.08 -9.69 17.06
N TYR A 153 10.50 -9.05 15.96
CA TYR A 153 10.93 -7.65 15.95
C TYR A 153 9.84 -6.66 15.52
N ILE A 154 8.67 -7.11 15.08
CA ILE A 154 7.63 -6.27 14.47
C ILE A 154 7.21 -5.09 15.35
N THR A 155 6.98 -5.32 16.64
CA THR A 155 6.52 -4.29 17.58
C THR A 155 7.61 -3.23 17.79
N ARG A 156 8.86 -3.65 18.01
CA ARG A 156 9.99 -2.74 18.15
C ARG A 156 10.31 -1.96 16.88
N LEU A 157 10.11 -2.57 15.71
CA LEU A 157 10.27 -1.89 14.43
C LEU A 157 9.17 -0.84 14.22
N ILE A 158 7.94 -1.11 14.66
CA ILE A 158 6.85 -0.13 14.64
C ILE A 158 7.17 1.03 15.59
N ASP A 159 7.63 0.75 16.81
CA ASP A 159 8.02 1.80 17.76
C ASP A 159 9.15 2.67 17.20
N ALA A 160 10.20 2.03 16.66
CA ALA A 160 11.28 2.74 15.98
C ALA A 160 10.75 3.59 14.81
N ALA A 161 9.84 3.05 13.99
CA ALA A 161 9.20 3.80 12.91
C ALA A 161 8.48 5.06 13.42
N LEU A 162 7.75 4.95 14.53
CA LEU A 162 6.99 6.04 15.14
C LEU A 162 7.87 7.09 15.81
N ASP A 163 8.99 6.69 16.41
CA ASP A 163 9.88 7.57 17.18
C ASP A 163 10.96 8.25 16.32
N MET A 164 11.28 7.71 15.15
CA MET A 164 12.32 8.25 14.28
C MET A 164 12.03 9.67 13.75
N ASP A 165 13.12 10.43 13.65
CA ASP A 165 13.25 11.75 13.02
C ASP A 165 13.95 11.66 11.65
N SER A 166 13.97 12.77 10.90
CA SER A 166 14.54 12.86 9.55
C SER A 166 16.08 12.84 9.53
N THR A 167 16.73 12.73 10.70
CA THR A 167 18.19 12.73 10.83
C THR A 167 18.81 11.54 10.10
N GLY A 168 19.69 11.83 9.13
CA GLY A 168 20.35 10.82 8.29
C GLY A 168 19.51 10.35 7.11
N PHE A 169 18.37 10.98 6.84
CA PHE A 169 17.55 10.66 5.67
C PHE A 169 18.28 11.04 4.37
N PRO A 170 18.46 10.09 3.42
CA PRO A 170 19.23 10.34 2.21
C PRO A 170 18.46 11.24 1.26
N LEU A 171 19.01 12.43 0.99
CA LEU A 171 18.47 13.38 0.02
C LEU A 171 19.29 13.37 -1.27
N ARG A 172 18.64 13.62 -2.41
CA ARG A 172 19.34 13.85 -3.68
C ARG A 172 20.19 15.13 -3.55
N SER A 173 21.52 14.94 -3.52
CA SER A 173 22.56 15.97 -3.39
C SER A 173 22.51 17.13 -4.42
N ASN A 174 21.61 17.09 -5.41
CA ASN A 174 21.67 18.02 -6.55
C ASN A 174 20.55 19.07 -6.58
N ASN A 175 19.55 18.97 -5.70
CA ASN A 175 18.51 19.99 -5.61
C ASN A 175 18.55 20.61 -4.21
N THR A 176 18.58 21.94 -4.14
CA THR A 176 18.30 22.71 -2.93
C THR A 176 16.84 22.49 -2.54
N LEU A 177 16.55 21.34 -1.95
CA LEU A 177 15.23 21.04 -1.39
C LEU A 177 15.03 21.92 -0.16
N THR A 178 13.84 22.48 -0.03
CA THR A 178 13.42 23.18 1.18
C THR A 178 13.22 22.19 2.31
N ASP A 179 13.42 22.62 3.56
CA ASP A 179 13.23 21.75 4.75
C ASP A 179 11.85 21.05 4.76
N ASN A 180 10.83 21.72 4.24
CA ASN A 180 9.47 21.18 4.11
C ASN A 180 9.38 19.98 3.15
N GLU A 181 10.13 19.98 2.06
CA GLU A 181 10.14 18.89 1.07
C GLU A 181 10.85 17.65 1.65
N VAL A 182 11.90 17.86 2.43
CA VAL A 182 12.62 16.81 3.17
C VAL A 182 11.68 16.14 4.17
N ASP A 183 10.96 16.95 4.97
CA ASP A 183 10.03 16.43 5.95
C ASP A 183 8.86 15.69 5.28
N SER A 184 8.36 16.16 4.15
CA SER A 184 7.32 15.46 3.39
C SER A 184 7.81 14.09 2.90
N ALA A 185 8.99 14.05 2.26
CA ALA A 185 9.59 12.81 1.76
C ALA A 185 9.87 11.82 2.89
N PHE A 186 10.39 12.28 4.03
CA PHE A 186 10.61 11.46 5.20
C PHE A 186 9.30 10.89 5.76
N ASN A 187 8.25 11.72 5.87
CA ASN A 187 6.94 11.27 6.34
C ASN A 187 6.33 10.23 5.40
N SER A 188 6.51 10.39 4.08
CA SER A 188 6.11 9.40 3.08
C SER A 188 6.88 8.09 3.22
N TRP A 189 8.20 8.15 3.43
CA TRP A 189 9.03 6.97 3.71
C TRP A 189 8.54 6.24 4.96
N LYS A 190 8.35 6.98 6.05
CA LYS A 190 7.91 6.46 7.36
C LYS A 190 6.57 5.75 7.25
N LEU A 191 5.61 6.36 6.55
CA LEU A 191 4.32 5.74 6.27
C LEU A 191 4.47 4.46 5.42
N SER A 192 5.28 4.50 4.35
CA SER A 192 5.55 3.33 3.50
C SER A 192 6.23 2.19 4.26
N PHE A 193 7.15 2.51 5.17
CA PHE A 193 7.81 1.53 6.03
C PHE A 193 6.83 0.87 7.01
N MET A 194 5.97 1.66 7.66
CA MET A 194 4.92 1.11 8.53
C MET A 194 3.93 0.23 7.76
N ILE A 195 3.55 0.62 6.53
CA ILE A 195 2.70 -0.19 5.66
C ILE A 195 3.41 -1.51 5.31
N ALA A 196 4.71 -1.48 4.98
CA ALA A 196 5.47 -2.69 4.71
C ALA A 196 5.50 -3.65 5.91
N LEU A 197 5.62 -3.13 7.14
CA LEU A 197 5.51 -3.93 8.37
C LEU A 197 4.12 -4.55 8.52
N CYS A 198 3.05 -3.75 8.39
CA CYS A 198 1.67 -4.22 8.51
C CYS A 198 1.27 -5.23 7.43
N THR A 199 1.78 -5.08 6.21
CA THR A 199 1.50 -6.02 5.11
C THR A 199 2.32 -7.31 5.20
N SER A 200 3.42 -7.30 5.95
CA SER A 200 4.30 -8.46 6.12
C SER A 200 3.86 -9.35 7.28
N ASP A 201 3.43 -8.77 8.41
CA ASP A 201 2.82 -9.49 9.54
C ASP A 201 1.57 -8.77 10.07
N PHE A 202 0.46 -8.94 9.36
CA PHE A 202 -0.77 -8.18 9.59
C PHE A 202 -1.38 -8.34 10.98
N GLU A 203 -1.48 -9.56 11.51
CA GLU A 203 -2.20 -9.78 12.76
C GLU A 203 -1.48 -9.15 13.95
N ASN A 204 -0.17 -9.39 14.06
CA ASN A 204 0.62 -8.87 15.16
C ASN A 204 0.80 -7.35 15.06
N ALA A 205 1.03 -6.82 13.85
CA ALA A 205 1.20 -5.38 13.65
C ALA A 205 -0.07 -4.59 13.95
N ILE A 206 -1.22 -5.04 13.44
CA ILE A 206 -2.49 -4.34 13.61
C ILE A 206 -3.00 -4.43 15.04
N ASP A 207 -2.92 -5.61 15.68
CA ASP A 207 -3.27 -5.76 17.10
C ASP A 207 -2.42 -4.84 17.99
N TYR A 208 -1.12 -4.77 17.72
CA TYR A 208 -0.23 -3.84 18.42
C TYR A 208 -0.63 -2.37 18.19
N LEU A 209 -0.80 -1.95 16.93
CA LEU A 209 -1.15 -0.57 16.59
C LEU A 209 -2.49 -0.13 17.18
N LEU A 210 -3.53 -0.99 17.16
CA LEU A 210 -4.83 -0.68 17.76
C LEU A 210 -4.73 -0.59 19.28
N LYS A 211 -3.98 -1.47 19.94
CA LYS A 211 -3.75 -1.40 21.39
C LYS A 211 -3.03 -0.10 21.78
N MET A 212 -1.99 0.28 21.05
CA MET A 212 -1.23 1.49 21.32
C MET A 212 -2.03 2.75 20.97
N PHE A 213 -2.86 2.72 19.92
CA PHE A 213 -3.78 3.82 19.57
C PHE A 213 -4.70 4.22 20.74
N LEU A 214 -5.12 3.23 21.55
CA LEU A 214 -5.99 3.46 22.70
C LEU A 214 -5.24 3.75 23.99
N LYS A 215 -4.13 3.04 24.24
CA LYS A 215 -3.41 3.09 25.52
C LYS A 215 -2.36 4.19 25.58
N GLN A 216 -1.75 4.54 24.45
CA GLN A 216 -0.61 5.45 24.42
C GLN A 216 -1.08 6.89 24.17
N ASP A 217 -0.42 7.83 24.85
CA ASP A 217 -0.63 9.26 24.67
C ASP A 217 0.08 9.75 23.40
N TRP A 218 -0.43 9.32 22.26
CA TRP A 218 0.01 9.79 20.96
C TRP A 218 -0.60 11.14 20.60
N SER A 219 0.24 11.97 19.95
CA SER A 219 -0.25 13.17 19.27
C SER A 219 -1.31 12.81 18.23
N ILE A 220 -2.21 13.75 17.93
CA ILE A 220 -3.28 13.56 16.94
C ILE A 220 -2.69 13.25 15.55
N SER A 221 -1.58 13.90 15.20
CA SER A 221 -0.85 13.63 13.95
C SER A 221 -0.37 12.17 13.89
N THR A 222 0.16 11.64 14.98
CA THR A 222 0.57 10.23 15.08
C THR A 222 -0.62 9.29 14.97
N ARG A 223 -1.74 9.59 15.66
CA ARG A 223 -2.98 8.81 15.57
C ARG A 223 -3.53 8.76 14.15
N ILE A 224 -3.54 9.90 13.44
CA ILE A 224 -3.95 9.98 12.03
C ILE A 224 -3.03 9.14 11.15
N LYS A 225 -1.70 9.24 11.30
CA LYS A 225 -0.72 8.43 10.55
C LYS A 225 -0.93 6.93 10.77
N VAL A 226 -1.17 6.51 11.99
CA VAL A 226 -1.44 5.09 12.33
C VAL A 226 -2.73 4.61 11.65
N LEU A 227 -3.81 5.38 11.71
CA LEU A 227 -5.06 5.04 11.02
C LEU A 227 -4.87 4.97 9.50
N THR A 228 -4.12 5.91 8.92
CA THR A 228 -3.77 5.90 7.49
C THR A 228 -2.96 4.65 7.12
N CYS A 229 -1.99 4.27 7.95
CA CYS A 229 -1.19 3.06 7.76
C CYS A 229 -2.06 1.80 7.78
N ILE A 230 -2.97 1.67 8.74
CA ILE A 230 -3.89 0.53 8.84
C ILE A 230 -4.72 0.43 7.56
N GLY A 231 -5.34 1.54 7.14
CA GLY A 231 -6.18 1.56 5.96
C GLY A 231 -5.41 1.24 4.66
N LEU A 232 -4.24 1.85 4.44
CA LEU A 232 -3.42 1.61 3.25
C LEU A 232 -2.84 0.20 3.22
N SER A 233 -2.49 -0.38 4.38
CA SER A 233 -2.06 -1.78 4.45
C SER A 233 -3.16 -2.76 4.05
N CYS A 234 -4.42 -2.48 4.43
CA CYS A 234 -5.58 -3.27 4.00
C CYS A 234 -5.79 -3.17 2.49
N ARG A 235 -5.61 -1.97 1.94
CA ARG A 235 -5.73 -1.69 0.51
C ARG A 235 -4.67 -2.43 -0.31
N GLU A 236 -3.42 -2.40 0.16
CA GLU A 236 -2.32 -3.16 -0.45
C GLU A 236 -2.58 -4.68 -0.39
N LEU A 237 -2.97 -5.22 0.76
CA LEU A 237 -3.28 -6.65 0.92
C LEU A 237 -4.49 -7.12 0.12
N SER A 238 -5.42 -6.22 -0.19
CA SER A 238 -6.58 -6.51 -1.03
C SER A 238 -6.24 -6.51 -2.53
N GLY A 239 -4.99 -6.18 -2.90
CA GLY A 239 -4.52 -6.19 -4.28
C GLY A 239 -4.90 -4.95 -5.08
N LYS A 240 -5.30 -3.86 -4.40
CA LYS A 240 -5.46 -2.55 -5.05
C LYS A 240 -4.07 -1.94 -5.21
N HIS A 241 -3.75 -1.47 -6.41
CA HIS A 241 -2.44 -0.89 -6.71
C HIS A 241 -2.42 0.57 -6.29
N ASP A 242 -1.43 0.92 -5.47
CA ASP A 242 -1.09 2.28 -5.09
C ASP A 242 0.38 2.49 -5.43
N ASP A 243 0.66 3.44 -6.33
CA ASP A 243 2.01 3.78 -6.79
C ASP A 243 2.82 4.56 -5.73
N PHE A 244 2.12 5.07 -4.72
CA PHE A 244 2.69 5.82 -3.60
C PHE A 244 3.63 4.97 -2.72
N ILE A 245 3.48 3.65 -2.68
CA ILE A 245 4.15 2.80 -1.71
C ILE A 245 5.58 2.47 -2.17
N TRP A 246 6.57 2.93 -1.40
CA TRP A 246 7.98 2.77 -1.78
C TRP A 246 8.42 1.30 -1.73
N GLY A 247 9.44 0.97 -2.51
CA GLY A 247 10.08 -0.37 -2.49
C GLY A 247 9.22 -1.51 -3.05
N LYS A 248 8.08 -1.22 -3.68
CA LYS A 248 7.19 -2.22 -4.29
C LYS A 248 7.65 -2.70 -5.68
N GLY A 249 8.31 -1.82 -6.44
CA GLY A 249 8.62 -2.03 -7.86
C GLY A 249 9.81 -2.95 -8.18
N ASP A 250 10.77 -3.10 -7.25
CA ASP A 250 12.06 -3.77 -7.56
C ASP A 250 12.27 -5.13 -6.87
N LEU A 251 11.29 -5.62 -6.09
CA LEU A 251 11.41 -6.91 -5.41
C LEU A 251 11.61 -8.10 -6.36
N GLN A 252 11.07 -8.03 -7.59
CA GLN A 252 11.27 -9.06 -8.62
C GLN A 252 12.64 -8.98 -9.31
N LYS A 253 13.36 -7.85 -9.19
CA LYS A 253 14.72 -7.67 -9.70
C LYS A 253 15.77 -8.14 -8.69
N VAL A 254 15.38 -8.44 -7.46
CA VAL A 254 16.19 -9.20 -6.49
C VAL A 254 16.24 -10.66 -6.92
N LYS A 255 16.81 -10.91 -8.11
CA LYS A 255 17.33 -12.23 -8.41
C LYS A 255 18.42 -12.52 -7.37
N PRO A 256 18.52 -13.75 -6.84
CA PRO A 256 19.66 -14.11 -6.00
C PRO A 256 20.90 -13.68 -6.78
N LYS A 257 21.73 -12.79 -6.21
CA LYS A 257 23.02 -12.43 -6.80
C LYS A 257 23.70 -13.77 -7.07
N ASN A 258 23.89 -14.12 -8.34
CA ASN A 258 24.69 -15.27 -8.72
C ASN A 258 25.98 -15.18 -7.89
N LEU A 259 26.36 -16.28 -7.23
CA LEU A 259 27.61 -16.31 -6.48
C LEU A 259 28.71 -15.75 -7.38
N ARG A 260 29.34 -14.65 -7.01
CA ARG A 260 30.47 -14.12 -7.78
C ARG A 260 31.70 -14.94 -7.42
N GLY A 261 32.45 -15.36 -8.45
CA GLY A 261 33.74 -16.02 -8.29
C GLY A 261 33.84 -17.42 -8.92
N PRO A 262 35.01 -18.07 -8.79
CA PRO A 262 35.33 -19.33 -9.49
C PRO A 262 34.37 -20.49 -9.19
N GLY A 263 33.70 -20.45 -8.03
CA GLY A 263 32.75 -21.49 -7.61
C GLY A 263 31.44 -21.50 -8.42
N HIS A 264 30.96 -20.35 -8.88
CA HIS A 264 29.75 -20.30 -9.72
C HIS A 264 30.03 -20.78 -11.14
N GLU A 265 31.20 -20.46 -11.68
CA GLU A 265 31.67 -21.03 -12.94
C GLU A 265 31.87 -22.54 -12.85
N ALA A 266 32.42 -23.04 -11.75
CA ALA A 266 32.55 -24.48 -11.52
C ALA A 266 31.19 -25.19 -11.47
N PHE A 267 30.19 -24.56 -10.85
CA PHE A 267 28.83 -25.09 -10.77
C PHE A 267 28.12 -25.06 -12.13
N LEU A 268 28.27 -23.99 -12.90
CA LEU A 268 27.75 -23.90 -14.27
C LEU A 268 28.45 -24.89 -15.22
N ARG A 269 29.75 -25.15 -15.04
CA ARG A 269 30.49 -26.16 -15.82
C ARG A 269 30.01 -27.58 -15.49
N LEU A 270 29.67 -27.86 -14.24
CA LEU A 270 29.04 -29.13 -13.83
C LEU A 270 27.67 -29.33 -14.49
N ASP A 271 26.90 -28.26 -14.64
CA ASP A 271 25.55 -28.31 -15.23
C ASP A 271 25.56 -28.31 -16.77
N SER A 272 26.62 -27.78 -17.39
CA SER A 272 26.65 -27.47 -18.83
C SER A 272 27.40 -28.45 -19.74
N LYS A 273 27.80 -29.64 -19.25
CA LYS A 273 28.16 -30.89 -19.98
C LYS A 273 29.47 -31.48 -19.47
N GLU A 274 29.43 -32.73 -19.01
CA GLU A 274 30.39 -33.77 -19.40
C GLU A 274 29.94 -35.14 -18.87
N LEU A 275 29.07 -35.83 -19.60
CA LEU A 275 29.03 -37.31 -19.73
C LEU A 275 27.90 -37.75 -20.68
N ASN A 276 28.16 -37.57 -21.97
CA ASN A 276 27.80 -38.44 -23.10
C ASN A 276 27.60 -37.60 -24.36
N GLY A 277 28.69 -37.49 -25.13
CA GLY A 277 28.74 -36.81 -26.40
C GLY A 277 27.89 -37.48 -27.46
N ARG A 278 27.04 -36.68 -28.10
CA ARG A 278 26.66 -36.69 -29.52
C ARG A 278 25.59 -35.61 -29.72
N GLY A 279 26.02 -34.35 -29.67
CA GLY A 279 25.23 -33.25 -30.20
C GLY A 279 25.40 -33.21 -31.71
N ILE A 280 24.57 -33.96 -32.42
CA ILE A 280 24.37 -33.74 -33.86
C ILE A 280 23.70 -32.36 -33.95
N VAL A 281 24.47 -31.34 -34.36
CA VAL A 281 23.88 -30.09 -34.83
C VAL A 281 23.27 -30.43 -36.19
N ASP A 282 21.98 -30.72 -36.17
CA ASP A 282 21.26 -31.30 -37.31
C ASP A 282 20.88 -30.19 -38.29
N VAL A 283 21.89 -29.64 -38.99
CA VAL A 283 21.70 -28.72 -40.14
C VAL A 283 20.82 -29.37 -41.22
N ALA A 284 20.75 -30.70 -41.26
CA ALA A 284 19.88 -31.46 -42.14
C ALA A 284 18.38 -31.40 -41.74
N LEU A 285 18.06 -31.07 -40.49
CA LEU A 285 16.68 -31.00 -40.00
C LEU A 285 16.00 -29.70 -40.45
N GLU A 286 16.72 -28.58 -40.42
CA GLU A 286 16.22 -27.28 -40.89
C GLU A 286 15.98 -27.26 -42.41
N GLU A 287 16.86 -27.90 -43.19
CA GLU A 287 16.65 -28.05 -44.65
C GLU A 287 15.49 -28.99 -45.00
N ARG A 288 15.26 -30.00 -44.16
CA ARG A 288 14.13 -30.94 -44.32
C ARG A 288 12.80 -30.30 -43.94
N GLU A 289 12.77 -29.45 -42.92
CA GLU A 289 11.60 -28.68 -42.53
C GLU A 289 11.23 -27.65 -43.59
N LYS A 290 12.21 -26.93 -44.16
CA LYS A 290 11.96 -26.02 -45.31
C LYS A 290 11.38 -26.75 -46.52
N LYS A 291 11.95 -27.89 -46.92
CA LYS A 291 11.43 -28.68 -48.05
C LYS A 291 10.03 -29.26 -47.78
N MET A 292 9.70 -29.54 -46.52
CA MET A 292 8.38 -30.04 -46.13
C MET A 292 7.33 -28.92 -46.10
N ILE A 293 7.71 -27.69 -45.73
CA ILE A 293 6.85 -26.50 -45.78
C ILE A 293 6.54 -26.12 -47.24
N ASP A 294 7.55 -26.09 -48.12
CA ASP A 294 7.37 -25.79 -49.55
C ASP A 294 6.50 -26.85 -50.26
N ALA A 295 6.65 -28.12 -49.88
CA ALA A 295 5.81 -29.21 -50.39
C ALA A 295 4.36 -29.16 -49.87
N LEU A 296 4.14 -28.59 -48.67
CA LEU A 296 2.80 -28.42 -48.11
C LEU A 296 2.04 -27.25 -48.75
N GLU A 297 2.73 -26.16 -49.07
CA GLU A 297 2.16 -25.00 -49.77
C GLU A 297 1.78 -25.35 -51.23
N ALA A 298 2.59 -26.18 -51.90
CA ALA A 298 2.30 -26.65 -53.27
C ALA A 298 1.05 -27.56 -53.39
N VAL A 299 0.61 -28.18 -52.28
CA VAL A 299 -0.55 -29.10 -52.26
C VAL A 299 -1.87 -28.39 -51.94
N GLY A 300 -1.87 -27.06 -51.77
CA GLY A 300 -3.11 -26.27 -51.72
C GLY A 300 -3.99 -26.56 -50.50
N ILE A 301 -3.40 -26.92 -49.35
CA ILE A 301 -4.14 -27.01 -48.07
C ILE A 301 -4.15 -25.61 -47.42
N GLY A 302 -4.73 -24.66 -48.14
CA GLY A 302 -4.88 -23.27 -47.74
C GLY A 302 -6.23 -23.00 -47.11
N GLU A 303 -6.57 -23.65 -45.99
CA GLU A 303 -7.68 -23.24 -45.10
C GLU A 303 -7.62 -24.07 -43.79
N GLY A 304 -6.60 -23.80 -42.97
CA GLY A 304 -6.34 -24.56 -41.74
C GLY A 304 -6.22 -23.65 -40.52
N LYS A 305 -7.27 -23.66 -39.68
CA LYS A 305 -7.31 -23.11 -38.30
C LYS A 305 -5.99 -23.40 -37.57
N VAL A 306 -5.29 -22.37 -37.08
CA VAL A 306 -3.98 -22.48 -36.38
C VAL A 306 -4.07 -23.49 -35.22
N VAL A 307 -3.57 -24.72 -35.43
CA VAL A 307 -3.67 -25.84 -34.46
C VAL A 307 -2.58 -25.78 -33.38
N ARG A 308 -1.53 -24.95 -33.53
CA ARG A 308 -0.49 -24.81 -32.52
C ARG A 308 -0.15 -23.36 -32.25
N ARG A 309 -0.65 -22.85 -31.12
CA ARG A 309 -0.04 -21.69 -30.45
C ARG A 309 1.10 -22.18 -29.58
N SER A 310 2.20 -21.44 -29.55
CA SER A 310 3.33 -21.79 -28.69
C SER A 310 2.92 -21.64 -27.23
N ARG A 311 3.33 -22.60 -26.39
CA ARG A 311 3.06 -22.60 -24.95
C ARG A 311 3.49 -21.29 -24.27
N LYS A 312 4.56 -20.67 -24.78
CA LYS A 312 5.07 -19.38 -24.31
C LYS A 312 4.09 -18.24 -24.57
N LEU A 313 3.44 -18.23 -25.73
CA LEU A 313 2.46 -17.21 -26.10
C LEU A 313 1.10 -17.42 -25.42
N GLU A 314 0.78 -18.66 -25.04
CA GLU A 314 -0.35 -18.95 -24.13
C GLU A 314 -0.07 -18.53 -22.69
N LEU A 315 1.16 -18.71 -22.19
CA LEU A 315 1.60 -18.23 -20.88
C LEU A 315 1.61 -16.70 -20.81
N ASP A 316 2.15 -16.03 -21.84
CA ASP A 316 2.17 -14.55 -21.91
C ASP A 316 0.75 -13.95 -22.05
N LYS A 317 -0.20 -14.68 -22.65
CA LYS A 317 -1.61 -14.29 -22.64
C LYS A 317 -2.32 -14.58 -21.32
N GLN A 318 -1.98 -15.68 -20.64
CA GLN A 318 -2.48 -15.97 -19.30
C GLN A 318 -2.00 -14.95 -18.28
N ASP A 319 -0.76 -14.48 -18.37
CA ASP A 319 -0.24 -13.47 -17.44
C ASP A 319 -0.88 -12.09 -17.65
N ASN A 320 -1.26 -11.74 -18.89
CA ASN A 320 -2.05 -10.53 -19.18
C ASN A 320 -3.56 -10.65 -18.85
N THR A 321 -4.09 -11.86 -18.63
CA THR A 321 -5.52 -12.10 -18.32
C THR A 321 -5.78 -12.65 -16.92
N LYS A 322 -4.74 -12.78 -16.09
CA LYS A 322 -4.91 -12.88 -14.65
C LYS A 322 -5.45 -11.55 -14.14
N ASN A 323 -6.77 -11.40 -14.20
CA ASN A 323 -7.50 -10.60 -13.22
C ASN A 323 -6.87 -10.94 -11.87
N ASN A 324 -6.19 -9.97 -11.24
CA ASN A 324 -5.59 -10.11 -9.92
C ASN A 324 -6.59 -10.86 -9.07
N THR A 325 -6.29 -12.13 -8.74
CA THR A 325 -7.14 -12.89 -7.85
C THR A 325 -7.04 -12.17 -6.53
N VAL A 326 -8.04 -11.31 -6.27
CA VAL A 326 -8.25 -10.60 -5.03
C VAL A 326 -7.94 -11.60 -3.91
N HIS A 327 -7.06 -11.25 -2.97
CA HIS A 327 -6.67 -12.15 -1.88
C HIS A 327 -7.88 -12.45 -0.97
N THR A 328 -8.78 -13.32 -1.43
CA THR A 328 -10.06 -13.65 -0.79
C THR A 328 -9.86 -14.24 0.60
N THR A 329 -8.73 -14.90 0.83
CA THR A 329 -8.35 -15.44 2.14
C THR A 329 -8.08 -14.34 3.16
N PHE A 330 -7.37 -13.28 2.79
CA PHE A 330 -7.13 -12.12 3.64
C PHE A 330 -8.44 -11.39 3.94
N ILE A 331 -9.22 -11.11 2.89
CA ILE A 331 -10.49 -10.37 3.00
C ILE A 331 -11.46 -11.07 3.95
N ASN A 332 -11.66 -12.38 3.77
CA ASN A 332 -12.66 -13.10 4.55
C ASN A 332 -12.21 -13.43 5.98
N LYS A 333 -10.92 -13.66 6.22
CA LYS A 333 -10.42 -14.07 7.55
C LYS A 333 -9.93 -12.91 8.42
N LYS A 334 -9.21 -11.94 7.83
CA LYS A 334 -8.47 -10.92 8.58
C LYS A 334 -9.10 -9.54 8.47
N LEU A 335 -9.49 -9.12 7.26
CA LEU A 335 -10.09 -7.81 7.01
C LEU A 335 -11.43 -7.66 7.72
N SER A 336 -12.31 -8.67 7.62
CA SER A 336 -13.60 -8.71 8.30
C SER A 336 -13.46 -8.53 9.82
N LYS A 337 -12.54 -9.29 10.44
CA LYS A 337 -12.23 -9.18 11.88
C LYS A 337 -11.75 -7.78 12.25
N LEU A 338 -10.83 -7.21 11.47
CA LEU A 338 -10.34 -5.84 11.70
C LEU A 338 -11.49 -4.83 11.62
N TYR A 339 -12.31 -4.90 10.57
CA TYR A 339 -13.41 -3.98 10.35
C TYR A 339 -14.36 -3.97 11.55
N PHE A 340 -14.85 -5.13 11.99
CA PHE A 340 -15.73 -5.20 13.16
C PHE A 340 -15.05 -4.78 14.46
N SER A 341 -13.73 -5.00 14.60
CA SER A 341 -12.99 -4.49 15.76
C SER A 341 -12.96 -2.95 15.78
N MET A 342 -12.82 -2.32 14.60
CA MET A 342 -12.86 -0.85 14.47
C MET A 342 -14.27 -0.29 14.63
N VAL A 343 -15.30 -0.99 14.16
CA VAL A 343 -16.70 -0.64 14.41
C VAL A 343 -17.00 -0.69 15.90
N ALA A 344 -16.69 -1.79 16.58
CA ALA A 344 -16.91 -1.94 18.01
C ALA A 344 -16.19 -0.85 18.82
N LEU A 345 -14.95 -0.53 18.44
CA LEU A 345 -14.21 0.57 19.06
C LEU A 345 -14.92 1.91 18.89
N TRP A 346 -15.46 2.19 17.70
CA TRP A 346 -16.18 3.43 17.43
C TRP A 346 -17.48 3.52 18.24
N GLU A 347 -18.22 2.41 18.33
CA GLU A 347 -19.44 2.32 19.13
C GLU A 347 -19.14 2.52 20.63
N ASP A 348 -18.14 1.83 21.17
CA ASP A 348 -17.74 1.98 22.58
C ASP A 348 -17.38 3.44 22.90
N VAL A 349 -16.60 4.07 22.02
CA VAL A 349 -16.23 5.49 22.18
C VAL A 349 -17.45 6.40 22.10
N ASN A 350 -18.37 6.16 21.16
CA ASN A 350 -19.59 6.94 21.04
C ASN A 350 -20.51 6.80 22.25
N ILE A 351 -20.64 5.58 22.80
CA ILE A 351 -21.42 5.33 24.02
C ILE A 351 -20.81 6.10 25.19
N LEU A 352 -19.48 6.03 25.37
CA LEU A 352 -18.77 6.70 26.46
C LEU A 352 -18.80 8.23 26.35
N THR A 353 -18.91 8.76 25.13
CA THR A 353 -18.83 10.21 24.86
C THR A 353 -20.18 10.82 24.45
N HIS A 354 -21.27 10.08 24.63
CA HIS A 354 -22.64 10.48 24.28
C HIS A 354 -22.79 10.97 22.82
N GLY A 355 -22.15 10.27 21.89
CA GLY A 355 -22.24 10.53 20.44
C GLY A 355 -21.27 11.60 19.92
N THR A 356 -20.31 12.06 20.72
CA THR A 356 -19.31 13.05 20.28
C THR A 356 -18.04 12.44 19.67
N GLY A 357 -17.89 11.11 19.73
CA GLY A 357 -16.74 10.38 19.19
C GLY A 357 -15.49 10.57 20.04
N PHE A 358 -14.30 10.50 19.43
CA PHE A 358 -13.05 10.72 20.15
C PHE A 358 -12.94 12.18 20.60
N ASN A 359 -13.08 12.42 21.91
CA ASN A 359 -12.94 13.75 22.49
C ASN A 359 -11.48 14.05 22.84
N VAL A 360 -10.76 14.70 21.92
CA VAL A 360 -9.34 15.09 22.01
C VAL A 360 -9.17 16.63 21.91
N GLY A 361 -10.19 17.40 22.31
CA GLY A 361 -10.18 18.87 22.24
C GLY A 361 -10.51 19.43 20.85
N SER A 362 -9.83 20.51 20.43
CA SER A 362 -10.16 21.27 19.21
C SER A 362 -10.00 20.51 17.90
N MET A 363 -9.22 19.43 17.90
CA MET A 363 -8.92 18.61 16.72
C MET A 363 -9.68 17.28 16.70
N SER A 364 -10.65 17.11 17.61
CA SER A 364 -11.51 15.92 17.71
C SER A 364 -12.22 15.60 16.39
N GLU A 365 -12.73 16.64 15.73
CA GLU A 365 -13.44 16.50 14.45
C GLU A 365 -12.56 15.91 13.35
N HIS A 366 -11.28 16.30 13.30
CA HIS A 366 -10.35 15.82 12.29
C HIS A 366 -10.02 14.34 12.53
N LEU A 367 -9.82 13.94 13.79
CA LEU A 367 -9.58 12.54 14.13
C LEU A 367 -10.81 11.67 13.84
N ASN A 368 -12.00 12.13 14.24
CA ASN A 368 -13.27 11.45 14.00
C ASN A 368 -13.55 11.27 12.50
N SER A 369 -13.42 12.35 11.72
CA SER A 369 -13.60 12.30 10.28
C SER A 369 -12.61 11.35 9.62
N HIS A 370 -11.34 11.41 10.02
CA HIS A 370 -10.30 10.52 9.48
C HIS A 370 -10.56 9.06 9.83
N TYR A 371 -11.01 8.78 11.05
CA TYR A 371 -11.38 7.42 11.48
C TYR A 371 -12.49 6.84 10.59
N VAL A 372 -13.58 7.57 10.39
CA VAL A 372 -14.71 7.14 9.53
C VAL A 372 -14.28 6.98 8.07
N ASN A 373 -13.41 7.87 7.58
CA ASN A 373 -12.85 7.75 6.22
C ASN A 373 -12.00 6.48 6.06
N MET A 374 -11.15 6.17 7.05
CA MET A 374 -10.35 4.94 7.03
C MET A 374 -11.22 3.69 7.15
N LEU A 375 -12.27 3.71 7.98
CA LEU A 375 -13.24 2.64 8.07
C LEU A 375 -13.94 2.40 6.72
N SER A 376 -14.38 3.48 6.06
CA SER A 376 -14.98 3.43 4.72
C SER A 376 -13.99 2.89 3.67
N MET A 377 -12.72 3.24 3.79
CA MET A 377 -11.67 2.71 2.91
C MET A 377 -11.46 1.20 3.13
N ILE A 378 -11.43 0.73 4.38
CA ILE A 378 -11.35 -0.69 4.73
C ILE A 378 -12.57 -1.45 4.19
N TYR A 379 -13.78 -0.89 4.35
CA TYR A 379 -15.00 -1.42 3.75
C TYR A 379 -14.88 -1.54 2.23
N SER A 380 -14.37 -0.50 1.55
CA SER A 380 -14.16 -0.54 0.09
C SER A 380 -13.22 -1.65 -0.36
N CYS A 381 -12.29 -2.06 0.51
CA CYS A 381 -11.35 -3.15 0.25
C CYS A 381 -12.00 -4.53 0.36
N ALA A 382 -13.11 -4.64 1.10
CA ALA A 382 -13.89 -5.87 1.24
C ALA A 382 -14.79 -6.16 0.04
N VAL A 383 -15.22 -5.12 -0.69
CA VAL A 383 -16.08 -5.24 -1.88
C VAL A 383 -15.29 -5.77 -3.09
N PRO A 384 -15.79 -6.76 -3.86
CA PRO A 384 -17.04 -7.52 -3.70
C PRO A 384 -16.85 -8.89 -3.00
N SER A 385 -15.64 -9.21 -2.56
CA SER A 385 -15.22 -10.59 -2.25
C SER A 385 -15.50 -11.06 -0.81
N CYS A 386 -16.01 -10.18 0.05
CA CYS A 386 -16.26 -10.48 1.46
C CYS A 386 -17.58 -11.26 1.65
N THR A 387 -17.55 -12.35 2.42
CA THR A 387 -18.75 -13.14 2.76
C THR A 387 -19.71 -12.41 3.69
N VAL A 388 -19.19 -11.49 4.50
CA VAL A 388 -19.95 -10.75 5.55
C VAL A 388 -20.28 -9.33 5.10
N LEU A 389 -20.32 -9.10 3.78
CA LEU A 389 -20.45 -7.75 3.22
C LEU A 389 -21.77 -7.07 3.61
N VAL A 390 -22.85 -7.83 3.78
CA VAL A 390 -24.17 -7.31 4.18
C VAL A 390 -24.09 -6.69 5.57
N ASP A 391 -23.59 -7.42 6.55
CA ASP A 391 -23.48 -6.90 7.92
C ASP A 391 -22.52 -5.71 7.98
N MET A 392 -21.40 -5.79 7.24
CA MET A 392 -20.48 -4.64 7.13
C MET A 392 -21.19 -3.40 6.56
N SER A 393 -22.08 -3.57 5.58
CA SER A 393 -22.84 -2.47 4.97
C SER A 393 -23.83 -1.85 5.95
N ILE A 394 -24.52 -2.68 6.73
CA ILE A 394 -25.46 -2.23 7.78
C ILE A 394 -24.71 -1.39 8.81
N GLU A 395 -23.58 -1.88 9.31
CA GLU A 395 -22.77 -1.14 10.29
C GLU A 395 -22.19 0.15 9.69
N GLN A 396 -21.75 0.12 8.43
CA GLN A 396 -21.25 1.32 7.75
C GLN A 396 -22.34 2.41 7.65
N ILE A 397 -23.57 2.01 7.34
CA ILE A 397 -24.71 2.92 7.24
C ILE A 397 -25.06 3.50 8.61
N LYS A 398 -25.13 2.68 9.67
CA LYS A 398 -25.39 3.15 11.04
C LYS A 398 -24.40 4.22 11.48
N ILE A 399 -23.11 3.97 11.25
CA ILE A 399 -22.03 4.91 11.57
C ILE A 399 -22.17 6.22 10.78
N LEU A 400 -22.54 6.15 9.49
CA LEU A 400 -22.70 7.34 8.64
C LEU A 400 -23.95 8.17 9.00
N ILE A 401 -25.04 7.53 9.41
CA ILE A 401 -26.27 8.21 9.83
C ILE A 401 -26.14 8.76 11.27
N GLY A 402 -25.18 8.25 12.05
CA GLY A 402 -25.02 8.63 13.45
C GLY A 402 -26.08 7.98 14.36
N VAL A 403 -26.67 6.87 13.90
CA VAL A 403 -27.57 6.04 14.71
C VAL A 403 -26.73 4.93 15.31
N SER A 404 -26.27 5.15 16.54
CA SER A 404 -25.72 4.11 17.42
C SER A 404 -26.80 3.60 18.36
#